data_AF-A0A1G1G5F7-F1
#
_entry.id   AF-A0A1G1G5F7-F1
#
_cell.length_a   1.000
_cell.length_b   1.000
_cell.length_c   1.000
_cell.angle_alpha   90.00
_cell.angle_beta   90.00
_cell.angle_gamma   90.00
#
_symmetry.space_group_name_H-M   'P 1'
#
loop_
_entity.id
_entity.type
_entity.pdbx_description
1 polymer ?
#
loop_
_entity_poly.entity_id
_entity_poly.type
_entity_poly.pdbx_seq_one_letter_code
_entity_poly.pdbx_strand_id
1 'polypeptide(L)'
;MTKKPDKNKALIKSSKITGYETILAEVAELLESARRTSVRVTNTIMTATYWEISRRIVEFEQRGHGKADYGKQLIERLSNYLTARFGRGFGQSNLFQIRAFYLTYSKIVQTMSG
;
A
#
# COMPACT_ATOMS: atom_id res chain seq x y z
N MET A 1 -52.50 2.30 44.13
CA MET A 1 -52.50 1.85 42.72
C MET A 1 -51.08 1.95 42.16
N THR A 2 -50.31 0.87 42.22
CA THR A 2 -48.96 0.77 41.63
C THR A 2 -49.09 0.19 40.22
N LYS A 3 -48.90 1.06 39.21
CA LYS A 3 -48.95 0.69 37.79
C LYS A 3 -47.72 -0.16 37.46
N LYS A 4 -47.89 -1.47 37.25
CA LYS A 4 -46.82 -2.40 36.81
C LYS A 4 -46.22 -1.92 35.48
N PRO A 5 -44.89 -1.94 35.29
CA PRO A 5 -44.27 -1.53 34.04
C PRO A 5 -44.63 -2.49 32.90
N ASP A 6 -44.98 -1.91 31.75
CA ASP A 6 -45.46 -2.61 30.56
C ASP A 6 -44.31 -3.39 29.88
N LYS A 7 -44.33 -4.72 30.03
CA LYS A 7 -43.30 -5.65 29.52
C LYS A 7 -43.07 -5.53 28.01
N ASN A 8 -44.08 -5.09 27.26
CA ASN A 8 -44.01 -4.99 25.80
C ASN A 8 -43.08 -3.85 25.35
N LYS A 9 -42.98 -2.78 26.15
CA LYS A 9 -42.13 -1.62 25.85
C LYS A 9 -40.63 -1.92 26.03
N ALA A 10 -40.29 -2.83 26.95
CA ALA A 10 -38.93 -3.26 27.19
C ALA A 10 -38.40 -4.19 26.07
N LEU A 11 -39.25 -5.09 25.57
CA LEU A 11 -38.91 -6.01 24.47
C LEU A 11 -38.67 -5.27 23.15
N ILE A 12 -39.49 -4.26 22.83
CA ILE A 12 -39.34 -3.42 21.63
C ILE A 12 -38.06 -2.57 21.71
N LYS A 13 -37.70 -2.08 22.90
CA LYS A 13 -36.46 -1.31 23.12
C LYS A 13 -35.22 -2.18 22.94
N SER A 14 -35.22 -3.39 23.51
CA SER A 14 -34.12 -4.36 23.37
C SER A 14 -33.92 -4.77 21.91
N SER A 15 -35.00 -5.10 21.19
CA SER A 15 -34.93 -5.48 19.77
C SER A 15 -34.44 -4.35 18.87
N LYS A 16 -34.84 -3.09 19.12
CA LYS A 16 -34.31 -1.93 18.40
C LYS A 16 -32.81 -1.70 18.66
N ILE A 17 -32.36 -1.90 19.90
CA ILE A 17 -30.94 -1.79 20.26
C ILE A 17 -30.16 -2.89 19.56
N THR A 18 -30.63 -4.15 19.60
CA THR A 18 -29.96 -5.27 18.91
C THR A 18 -29.89 -5.04 17.40
N GLY A 19 -30.96 -4.58 16.76
CA GLY A 19 -30.96 -4.31 15.32
C GLY A 19 -30.02 -3.17 14.92
N TYR A 20 -29.94 -2.11 15.73
CA TYR A 20 -28.98 -1.02 15.49
C TYR A 20 -27.53 -1.47 15.64
N GLU A 21 -27.21 -2.20 16.71
CA GLU A 21 -25.85 -2.74 16.92
C GLU A 21 -25.44 -3.71 15.80
N THR A 22 -26.38 -4.52 15.29
CA THR A 22 -26.13 -5.40 14.13
C THR A 22 -25.79 -4.59 12.89
N ILE A 23 -26.60 -3.59 12.52
CA ILE A 23 -26.32 -2.73 11.36
C ILE A 23 -24.99 -1.97 11.54
N LEU A 24 -24.71 -1.49 12.76
CA LEU A 24 -23.44 -0.82 13.06
C LEU A 24 -22.25 -1.75 12.81
N ALA A 25 -22.31 -2.99 13.28
CA ALA A 25 -21.28 -4.00 13.07
C ALA A 25 -21.10 -4.33 11.59
N GLU A 26 -22.20 -4.55 10.86
CA GLU A 26 -22.16 -4.83 9.41
C GLU A 26 -21.53 -3.67 8.61
N VAL A 27 -21.89 -2.43 8.92
CA VAL A 27 -21.31 -1.25 8.27
C VAL A 27 -19.82 -1.10 8.61
N ALA A 28 -19.43 -1.35 9.85
CA ALA A 28 -18.03 -1.32 10.28
C ALA A 28 -17.20 -2.40 9.56
N GLU A 29 -17.70 -3.63 9.48
CA GLU A 29 -17.04 -4.72 8.76
C GLU A 29 -16.90 -4.43 7.26
N LEU A 30 -17.93 -3.85 6.64
CA LEU A 30 -17.89 -3.46 5.24
C LEU A 30 -16.80 -2.40 5.00
N LEU A 31 -16.71 -1.38 5.86
CA LEU A 31 -15.68 -0.34 5.77
C LEU A 31 -14.27 -0.90 5.97
N GLU A 32 -14.08 -1.79 6.93
CA GLU A 32 -12.77 -2.42 7.16
C GLU A 32 -12.38 -3.35 6.02
N SER A 33 -13.33 -4.09 5.46
CA SER A 33 -13.10 -4.91 4.27
C SER A 33 -12.68 -4.06 3.07
N ALA A 34 -13.37 -2.94 2.83
CA ALA A 34 -13.04 -1.99 1.77
C ALA A 34 -11.63 -1.41 1.97
N ARG A 35 -11.29 -0.95 3.17
CA ARG A 35 -9.94 -0.42 3.50
C ARG A 35 -8.85 -1.45 3.25
N ARG A 36 -9.00 -2.67 3.77
CA ARG A 36 -8.03 -3.75 3.56
C ARG A 36 -7.84 -4.05 2.08
N THR A 37 -8.92 -4.07 1.31
CA THR A 37 -8.88 -4.34 -0.12
C THR A 37 -8.17 -3.23 -0.89
N SER A 38 -8.49 -1.96 -0.60
CA SER A 38 -7.82 -0.81 -1.20
C SER A 38 -6.31 -0.80 -0.93
N VAL A 39 -5.90 -1.11 0.31
CA VAL A 39 -4.48 -1.22 0.67
C VAL A 39 -3.80 -2.33 -0.11
N ARG A 40 -4.41 -3.52 -0.22
CA ARG A 40 -3.84 -4.63 -1.01
C ARG A 40 -3.66 -4.26 -2.48
N VAL A 41 -4.70 -3.73 -3.11
CA VAL A 41 -4.65 -3.32 -4.54
C VAL A 41 -3.57 -2.27 -4.76
N THR A 42 -3.52 -1.26 -3.89
CA THR A 42 -2.50 -0.20 -3.95
C THR A 42 -1.11 -0.79 -3.81
N ASN A 43 -0.88 -1.66 -2.83
CA ASN A 43 0.41 -2.30 -2.62
C ASN A 43 0.83 -3.13 -3.84
N THR A 44 -0.07 -3.91 -4.45
CA THR A 44 0.22 -4.67 -5.66
C THR A 44 0.66 -3.78 -6.81
N ILE A 45 -0.07 -2.70 -7.08
CA ILE A 45 0.25 -1.74 -8.14
C ILE A 45 1.59 -1.05 -7.85
N MET A 46 1.81 -0.63 -6.60
CA MET A 46 3.04 0.05 -6.18
C MET A 46 4.26 -0.86 -6.28
N THR A 47 4.15 -2.13 -5.87
CA THR A 47 5.23 -3.12 -6.01
C THR A 47 5.60 -3.33 -7.48
N ALA A 48 4.62 -3.48 -8.37
CA ALA A 48 4.88 -3.60 -9.80
C ALA A 48 5.53 -2.33 -10.38
N THR A 49 5.04 -1.16 -9.97
CA THR A 49 5.58 0.14 -10.40
C THR A 49 7.03 0.32 -9.93
N TYR A 50 7.32 -0.01 -8.68
CA TYR A 50 8.68 0.06 -8.16
C TYR A 50 9.62 -0.89 -8.90
N TRP A 51 9.19 -2.12 -9.19
CA TRP A 51 9.96 -3.05 -10.02
C TRP A 51 10.33 -2.46 -11.39
N GLU A 52 9.35 -1.84 -12.06
CA GLU A 52 9.54 -1.18 -13.36
C GLU A 52 10.51 0.01 -13.30
N ILE A 53 10.44 0.81 -12.23
CA ILE A 53 11.35 1.93 -11.97
C ILE A 53 12.77 1.40 -11.75
N SER A 54 12.93 0.40 -10.89
CA SER A 54 14.23 -0.19 -10.60
C SER A 54 14.91 -0.76 -11.84
N ARG A 55 14.15 -1.47 -12.70
CA ARG A 55 14.68 -2.00 -13.96
C ARG A 55 15.25 -0.88 -14.81
N ARG A 56 14.50 0.20 -15.01
CA ARG A 56 14.95 1.37 -15.80
C ARG A 56 16.20 2.02 -15.22
N ILE A 57 16.27 2.16 -13.90
CA ILE A 57 17.47 2.69 -13.22
C ILE A 57 18.68 1.80 -13.50
N VAL A 58 18.55 0.48 -13.29
CA VAL A 58 19.66 -0.47 -13.44
C VAL A 58 20.11 -0.59 -14.90
N GLU A 59 19.18 -0.69 -15.85
CA GLU A 59 19.50 -0.73 -17.29
C GLU A 59 20.22 0.55 -17.74
N PHE A 60 19.79 1.71 -17.25
CA PHE A 60 20.43 2.99 -17.56
C PHE A 60 21.85 3.06 -16.98
N GLU A 61 22.06 2.61 -15.75
CA GLU A 61 23.39 2.54 -15.13
C GLU A 61 24.33 1.57 -15.88
N GLN A 62 23.81 0.43 -16.34
CA GLN A 62 24.58 -0.56 -17.10
C GLN A 62 25.03 -0.01 -18.46
N ARG A 63 24.18 0.77 -19.14
CA ARG A 63 24.55 1.49 -20.38
C ARG A 63 25.59 2.60 -20.15
N GLY A 64 25.73 3.08 -18.92
CA GLY A 64 26.68 4.13 -18.52
C GLY A 64 28.06 3.64 -18.04
N HIS A 65 28.43 2.38 -18.29
CA HIS A 65 29.73 1.78 -17.90
C HIS A 65 29.98 1.59 -16.38
N GLY A 66 28.93 1.35 -15.58
CA GLY A 66 29.07 0.68 -14.27
C GLY A 66 29.82 1.45 -13.15
N LYS A 67 30.07 2.75 -13.31
CA LYS A 67 30.70 3.56 -12.26
C LYS A 67 29.71 3.80 -11.12
N ALA A 68 30.10 3.47 -9.89
CA ALA A 68 29.27 3.66 -8.69
C ALA A 68 28.81 5.12 -8.53
N ASP A 69 29.65 6.09 -8.92
CA ASP A 69 29.33 7.51 -8.82
C ASP A 69 28.26 7.96 -9.83
N TYR A 70 28.15 7.29 -10.98
CA TYR A 70 27.12 7.60 -11.98
C TYR A 70 25.73 7.22 -11.49
N GLY A 71 25.59 6.04 -10.87
CA GLY A 71 24.34 5.59 -10.27
C GLY A 71 23.88 6.50 -9.13
N LYS A 72 24.82 6.98 -8.30
CA LYS A 72 24.49 7.95 -7.24
C LYS A 72 23.94 9.26 -7.81
N GLN A 73 24.59 9.83 -8.83
CA GLN A 73 24.13 11.07 -9.47
C GLN A 73 22.76 10.90 -10.15
N LEU A 74 22.50 9.74 -10.76
CA LEU A 74 21.20 9.43 -11.33
C LEU A 74 20.10 9.41 -10.27
N ILE A 75 20.33 8.71 -9.15
CA ILE A 75 19.36 8.61 -8.05
C ILE A 75 19.10 9.98 -7.41
N GLU A 76 20.14 10.80 -7.25
CA GLU A 76 19.98 12.17 -6.75
C GLU A 76 19.06 13.01 -7.66
N ARG A 77 19.32 13.02 -8.97
CA ARG A 77 18.50 13.76 -9.94
C ARG A 77 17.06 13.26 -9.98
N LEU A 78 16.87 11.93 -9.99
CA LEU A 78 15.54 11.32 -9.95
C LEU A 78 14.81 11.65 -8.65
N SER A 79 15.50 11.61 -7.51
CA SER A 79 14.91 11.97 -6.22
C SER A 79 14.37 13.39 -6.23
N ASN A 80 15.17 14.34 -6.72
CA ASN A 80 14.78 15.74 -6.77
C ASN A 80 13.55 15.94 -7.68
N TYR A 81 13.56 15.36 -8.88
CA TYR A 81 12.44 15.46 -9.82
C TYR A 81 11.17 14.81 -9.28
N LEU A 82 11.26 13.56 -8.81
CA LEU A 82 10.11 12.79 -8.36
C LEU A 82 9.53 13.34 -7.05
N THR A 83 10.39 13.80 -6.12
CA THR A 83 9.91 14.46 -4.90
C THR A 83 9.21 15.77 -5.23
N ALA A 84 9.71 16.56 -6.17
CA ALA A 84 9.04 17.80 -6.60
C ALA A 84 7.69 17.53 -7.27
N ARG A 85 7.58 16.44 -8.05
CA ARG A 85 6.37 16.13 -8.83
C ARG A 85 5.30 15.38 -8.04
N PHE A 86 5.71 14.45 -7.17
CA PHE A 86 4.85 13.47 -6.51
C PHE A 86 4.91 13.52 -4.98
N GLY A 87 5.87 14.25 -4.39
CA GLY A 87 5.97 14.47 -2.96
C GLY A 87 6.67 13.34 -2.20
N ARG A 88 6.19 13.10 -0.98
CA ARG A 88 6.80 12.14 -0.04
C ARG A 88 6.80 10.73 -0.63
N GLY A 89 7.89 9.99 -0.37
CA GLY A 89 8.07 8.63 -0.86
C GLY A 89 9.05 8.52 -2.04
N PHE A 90 9.55 9.64 -2.59
CA PHE A 90 10.51 9.62 -3.70
C PHE A 90 11.88 10.19 -3.37
N GLY A 91 12.24 10.24 -2.08
CA GLY A 91 13.57 10.64 -1.65
C GLY A 91 14.66 9.65 -2.03
N GLN A 92 15.92 10.09 -1.97
CA GLN A 92 17.09 9.29 -2.36
C GLN A 92 17.12 7.91 -1.69
N SER A 93 16.90 7.83 -0.38
CA SER A 93 16.90 6.56 0.36
C SER A 93 15.88 5.56 -0.19
N ASN A 94 14.68 6.03 -0.56
CA ASN A 94 13.66 5.14 -1.12
C ASN A 94 14.05 4.68 -2.53
N LEU A 95 14.62 5.55 -3.36
CA LEU A 95 15.13 5.17 -4.68
C LEU A 95 16.30 4.17 -4.61
N PHE A 96 17.19 4.31 -3.63
CA PHE A 96 18.23 3.31 -3.37
C PHE A 96 17.62 1.95 -2.97
N GLN A 97 16.58 1.94 -2.12
CA GLN A 97 15.86 0.71 -1.75
C GLN A 97 15.15 0.06 -2.94
N ILE A 98 14.45 0.87 -3.74
CA ILE A 98 13.80 0.45 -4.99
C ILE A 98 14.84 -0.17 -5.92
N ARG A 99 15.99 0.47 -6.15
CA ARG A 99 17.07 -0.09 -6.96
C ARG A 99 17.60 -1.41 -6.39
N ALA A 100 17.86 -1.47 -5.09
CA ALA A 100 18.36 -2.67 -4.42
C ALA A 100 17.38 -3.84 -4.54
N PHE A 101 16.07 -3.58 -4.47
CA PHE A 101 15.04 -4.59 -4.69
C PHE A 101 15.23 -5.32 -6.02
N TYR A 102 15.38 -4.61 -7.13
CA TYR A 102 15.58 -5.26 -8.43
C TYR A 102 16.90 -6.01 -8.53
N LEU A 103 18.00 -5.46 -8.02
CA LEU A 103 19.29 -6.16 -8.06
C LEU A 103 19.27 -7.47 -7.26
N THR A 104 18.52 -7.52 -6.15
CA THR A 104 18.37 -8.71 -5.32
C THR A 104 17.50 -9.77 -5.99
N TYR A 105 16.33 -9.38 -6.51
CA TYR A 105 15.33 -10.33 -7.01
C TYR A 105 15.43 -10.64 -8.52
N SER A 106 16.08 -9.79 -9.32
CA SER A 106 16.28 -10.04 -10.77
C SER A 106 17.04 -11.34 -11.03
N LYS A 107 18.01 -11.69 -10.19
CA LYS A 107 18.79 -12.94 -10.29
C LYS A 107 17.92 -14.18 -10.08
N ILE A 108 16.91 -14.09 -9.21
CA ILE A 108 15.98 -15.19 -8.94
C ILE A 108 15.05 -15.40 -10.14
N VAL A 109 14.51 -14.32 -10.71
CA VAL A 109 13.60 -14.38 -11.86
C VAL A 109 14.30 -14.83 -13.15
N GLN A 110 15.56 -14.43 -13.38
CA GLN A 110 16.35 -14.88 -14.54
C GLN A 110 16.74 -16.36 -14.48
N THR A 111 16.75 -16.98 -13.29
CA THR A 111 17.13 -18.39 -13.10
C THR A 111 15.91 -19.33 -13.12
N MET A 112 14.71 -18.82 -13.38
CA MET A 112 13.52 -19.65 -13.65
C MET A 112 13.45 -20.11 -15.11
N SER A 113 14.60 -20.42 -15.72
CA SER A 113 14.68 -21.23 -16.93
C SER A 113 14.58 -22.70 -16.54
N GLY A 114 13.35 -23.20 -16.53
CA GLY A 114 13.06 -24.63 -16.68
C GLY A 114 12.93 -24.98 -18.16
#